data_AF-A0A2U3PIP0-F1
#
_entry.id   AF-A0A2U3PIP0-F1
#
_cell.length_a   1.000
_cell.length_b   1.000
_cell.length_c   1.000
_cell.angle_alpha   90.00
_cell.angle_beta   90.00
_cell.angle_gamma   90.00
#
_symmetry.space_group_name_H-M   'P 1'
#
loop_
_entity.id
_entity.type
_entity.pdbx_description
1 polymer ?
#
loop_
_entity_poly.entity_id
_entity_poly.type
_entity_poly.pdbx_seq_one_letter_code
_entity_poly.pdbx_strand_id
1 'polypeptide(L)'
;MRKTPTAKSSVLNWDDEAFDKYEELRDRGDSILDNALEDALDLIDTDPSSPAARQSRLESVPDEPTMWIVDAPARHPLLRIFWQLHDDVPTIAFIEEYEQIWPGSSISSN
;
A
#
# COMPACT_ATOMS: atom_id res chain seq x y z
N MET A 1 2.05 -27.10 26.69
CA MET A 1 2.78 -25.85 26.39
C MET A 1 2.13 -25.21 25.16
N ARG A 2 1.40 -24.11 25.33
CA ARG A 2 0.80 -23.39 24.20
C ARG A 2 1.89 -22.51 23.62
N LYS A 3 2.31 -22.79 22.37
CA LYS A 3 3.17 -21.89 21.62
C LYS A 3 2.30 -20.68 21.28
N THR A 4 2.57 -19.54 21.91
CA THR A 4 2.07 -18.25 21.45
C THR A 4 2.58 -18.06 20.01
N PRO A 5 1.71 -17.80 19.02
CA PRO A 5 2.19 -17.33 17.74
C PRO A 5 2.87 -15.99 17.99
N THR A 6 4.16 -15.91 17.64
CA THR A 6 4.92 -14.68 17.63
C THR A 6 4.17 -13.75 16.67
N ALA A 7 3.45 -12.76 17.20
CA ALA A 7 3.02 -11.64 16.40
C ALA A 7 4.30 -11.06 15.78
N LYS A 8 4.47 -11.18 14.47
CA LYS A 8 5.46 -10.39 13.74
C LYS A 8 5.18 -8.94 14.15
N SER A 9 6.14 -8.33 14.84
CA SER A 9 6.09 -6.89 15.08
C SER A 9 6.22 -6.26 13.70
N SER A 10 5.14 -5.74 13.12
CA SER A 10 5.25 -4.92 11.91
C SER A 10 6.22 -3.79 12.23
N VAL A 11 7.30 -3.68 11.45
CA VAL A 11 8.33 -2.64 11.59
C VAL A 11 7.99 -1.44 10.68
N LEU A 12 6.86 -1.52 9.96
CA LEU A 12 6.34 -0.45 9.15
C LEU A 12 6.14 0.81 9.98
N ASN A 13 6.80 1.89 9.56
CA ASN A 13 6.44 3.23 9.97
C ASN A 13 5.27 3.73 9.11
N TRP A 14 4.53 4.69 9.65
CA TRP A 14 3.34 5.23 9.02
C TRP A 14 3.36 6.74 9.11
N ASP A 15 3.06 7.39 8.00
CA ASP A 15 2.59 8.78 8.03
C ASP A 15 1.13 8.79 8.56
N ASP A 16 0.78 9.84 9.30
CA ASP A 16 -0.54 9.95 9.97
C ASP A 16 -1.70 9.79 8.96
N GLU A 17 -1.60 10.42 7.79
CA GLU A 17 -2.62 10.34 6.73
C GLU A 17 -2.73 8.92 6.15
N ALA A 18 -1.61 8.22 6.00
CA ALA A 18 -1.61 6.84 5.54
C ALA A 18 -2.25 5.90 6.56
N PHE A 19 -1.99 6.13 7.85
CA PHE A 19 -2.58 5.35 8.93
C PHE A 19 -4.09 5.59 9.05
N ASP A 20 -4.53 6.86 9.00
CA ASP A 20 -5.96 7.21 8.99
C ASP A 20 -6.68 6.54 7.81
N LYS A 21 -6.07 6.53 6.63
CA LYS A 21 -6.64 5.86 5.45
C LYS A 21 -6.67 4.34 5.60
N TYR A 22 -5.64 3.75 6.21
CA TYR A 22 -5.64 2.32 6.54
C TYR A 22 -6.82 1.96 7.46
N GLU A 23 -7.04 2.72 8.54
CA GLU A 23 -8.18 2.49 9.45
C GLU A 23 -9.51 2.68 8.74
N GLU A 24 -9.65 3.71 7.90
CA GLU A 24 -10.86 3.93 7.09
C GLU A 24 -11.19 2.72 6.19
N LEU A 25 -10.17 2.15 5.53
CA LEU A 25 -10.36 0.98 4.66
C LEU A 25 -10.79 -0.25 5.45
N ARG A 26 -10.16 -0.48 6.61
CA ARG A 26 -10.47 -1.59 7.53
C ARG A 26 -11.89 -1.49 8.09
N ASP A 27 -12.34 -0.29 8.43
CA ASP A 27 -13.68 -0.06 9.00
C ASP A 27 -14.81 -0.32 8.01
N ARG A 28 -14.54 -0.31 6.70
CA ARG A 28 -15.53 -0.67 5.67
C ARG A 28 -15.89 -2.15 5.71
N GLY A 29 -15.03 -3.00 6.26
CA GLY A 29 -15.28 -4.43 6.40
C GLY A 29 -15.32 -5.21 5.08
N ASP A 30 -14.69 -4.70 4.02
CA ASP A 30 -14.52 -5.43 2.77
C ASP A 30 -13.35 -6.41 2.89
N SER A 31 -13.67 -7.69 3.08
CA SER A 31 -12.64 -8.70 3.29
C SER A 31 -11.72 -8.91 2.08
N ILE A 32 -12.16 -8.60 0.86
CA ILE A 32 -11.29 -8.74 -0.32
C ILE A 32 -10.30 -7.58 -0.35
N LEU A 33 -10.77 -6.37 -0.07
CA LEU A 33 -9.96 -5.17 0.02
C LEU A 33 -8.94 -5.27 1.16
N ASP A 34 -9.39 -5.69 2.34
CA ASP A 34 -8.55 -5.91 3.52
C ASP A 34 -7.43 -6.91 3.24
N ASN A 35 -7.75 -8.06 2.65
CA ASN A 35 -6.73 -9.07 2.34
C ASN A 35 -5.71 -8.54 1.33
N ALA A 36 -6.15 -7.81 0.30
CA ALA A 36 -5.23 -7.22 -0.67
C ALA A 36 -4.30 -6.19 -0.03
N LEU A 37 -4.85 -5.34 0.85
CA LEU A 37 -4.09 -4.35 1.61
C LEU A 37 -3.04 -5.00 2.52
N GLU A 38 -3.45 -5.97 3.33
CA GLU A 38 -2.56 -6.69 4.25
C GLU A 38 -1.47 -7.48 3.51
N ASP A 39 -1.81 -8.13 2.39
CA ASP A 39 -0.82 -8.86 1.56
C ASP A 39 0.25 -7.91 1.01
N ALA A 40 -0.14 -6.71 0.58
CA ALA A 40 0.82 -5.72 0.09
C ALA A 40 1.66 -5.10 1.22
N LEU A 41 1.08 -4.89 2.40
CA LEU A 41 1.80 -4.40 3.58
C LEU A 41 2.78 -5.44 4.13
N ASP A 42 2.40 -6.73 4.25
CA ASP A 42 3.33 -7.81 4.66
C ASP A 42 4.46 -7.96 3.65
N LEU A 43 4.20 -7.77 2.36
CA LEU A 43 5.24 -7.78 1.33
C LEU A 43 6.27 -6.66 1.53
N ILE A 44 5.83 -5.43 1.82
CA ILE A 44 6.73 -4.31 2.11
C ILE A 44 7.51 -4.56 3.41
N ASP A 45 6.86 -5.06 4.45
CA ASP A 45 7.49 -5.31 5.76
C ASP A 45 8.53 -6.43 5.70
N THR A 46 8.24 -7.49 4.95
CA THR A 46 9.08 -8.70 4.90
C THR A 46 10.20 -8.63 3.87
N ASP A 47 9.95 -8.06 2.69
CA ASP A 47 10.95 -7.92 1.63
C ASP A 47 10.76 -6.61 0.84
N PRO A 48 11.14 -5.46 1.45
CA PRO A 48 11.01 -4.14 0.82
C PRO A 48 11.91 -3.99 -0.40
N SER A 49 12.89 -4.88 -0.62
CA SER A 49 13.77 -4.82 -1.79
C SER A 49 13.27 -5.65 -2.97
N SER A 50 12.19 -6.41 -2.77
CA SER A 50 11.62 -7.25 -3.83
C SER A 50 11.07 -6.40 -4.99
N PRO A 51 11.16 -6.92 -6.23
CA PRO A 51 10.47 -6.30 -7.38
C PRO A 51 8.95 -6.23 -7.19
N ALA A 52 8.39 -7.11 -6.35
CA ALA A 52 6.97 -7.13 -6.05
C ALA A 52 6.56 -6.01 -5.07
N ALA A 53 7.44 -5.61 -4.14
CA ALA A 53 7.24 -4.44 -3.27
C ALA A 53 7.54 -3.12 -4.01
N ARG A 54 8.46 -3.13 -4.98
CA ARG A 54 8.90 -1.97 -5.77
C ARG A 54 8.39 -2.02 -7.21
N GLN A 55 7.08 -2.20 -7.38
CA GLN A 55 6.49 -2.41 -8.71
C GLN A 55 6.67 -1.21 -9.63
N SER A 56 6.49 -0.02 -9.08
CA SER A 56 6.72 1.25 -9.79
C SER A 56 7.45 2.24 -8.89
N ARG A 57 8.13 3.19 -9.53
CA ARG A 57 8.83 4.29 -8.86
C ARG A 57 8.13 5.58 -9.22
N LEU A 58 7.75 6.39 -8.23
CA LEU A 58 7.35 7.77 -8.47
C LEU A 58 8.63 8.59 -8.70
N GLU A 59 8.66 9.43 -9.74
CA GLU A 59 9.85 10.24 -10.03
C GLU A 59 10.24 11.07 -8.79
N SER A 60 11.40 10.76 -8.21
CA SER A 60 11.91 11.51 -7.06
C SER A 60 12.55 12.81 -7.51
N VAL A 61 12.28 13.87 -6.76
CA VAL A 61 13.06 15.10 -6.77
C VAL A 61 14.47 14.77 -6.23
N PRO A 62 15.54 15.39 -6.75
CA PRO A 62 16.86 15.30 -6.11
C PRO A 62 16.74 15.70 -4.63
N ASP A 63 17.37 14.93 -3.74
CA ASP A 63 17.35 15.09 -2.28
C ASP A 63 16.10 14.58 -1.52
N GLU A 64 15.08 14.05 -2.21
CA GLU A 64 13.97 13.35 -1.54
C GLU A 64 14.14 11.82 -1.53
N PRO A 65 13.66 11.14 -0.47
CA PRO A 65 13.62 9.69 -0.43
C PRO A 65 12.88 9.12 -1.65
N THR A 66 13.35 7.96 -2.13
CA THR A 66 12.70 7.32 -3.27
C THR A 66 11.37 6.73 -2.87
N MET A 67 10.30 7.24 -3.50
CA MET A 67 8.95 6.74 -3.31
C MET A 67 8.65 5.61 -4.29
N TRP A 68 8.29 4.48 -3.72
CA TRP A 68 7.91 3.26 -4.41
C TRP A 68 6.41 3.06 -4.33
N ILE A 69 5.89 2.36 -5.33
CA ILE A 69 4.49 2.08 -5.48
C ILE A 69 4.32 0.56 -5.54
N VAL A 70 3.40 0.05 -4.73
CA VAL A 70 2.87 -1.31 -4.86
C VAL A 70 1.37 -1.22 -5.11
N ASP A 71 0.89 -1.83 -6.19
CA ASP A 71 -0.53 -1.99 -6.43
C ASP A 71 -0.99 -3.28 -5.72
N ALA A 72 -2.03 -3.14 -4.90
CA ALA A 72 -2.71 -4.24 -4.22
C ALA A 72 -3.98 -4.58 -5.02
N PRO A 73 -3.98 -5.68 -5.80
CA PRO A 73 -5.07 -6.00 -6.69
C PRO A 73 -6.28 -6.53 -5.90
N ALA A 74 -7.19 -5.63 -5.53
CA ALA A 74 -8.55 -5.99 -5.13
C ALA A 74 -9.46 -6.04 -6.37
N ARG A 75 -10.51 -6.86 -6.33
CA ARG A 75 -11.42 -7.06 -7.50
C ARG A 75 -12.08 -5.76 -7.97
N HIS A 76 -12.24 -4.77 -7.09
CA HIS A 76 -12.51 -3.33 -7.30
C HIS A 76 -12.98 -2.74 -5.94
N PRO A 77 -12.52 -1.55 -5.50
CA PRO A 77 -11.50 -0.69 -6.10
C PRO A 77 -10.11 -1.33 -6.08
N LEU A 78 -9.17 -0.83 -6.88
CA LEU A 78 -7.76 -1.19 -6.75
C LEU A 78 -7.13 -0.31 -5.67
N LEU A 79 -6.19 -0.87 -4.91
CA LEU A 79 -5.41 -0.12 -3.95
C LEU A 79 -4.02 0.14 -4.50
N ARG A 80 -3.52 1.33 -4.22
CA ARG A 80 -2.13 1.70 -4.46
C ARG A 80 -1.52 2.18 -3.16
N ILE A 81 -0.39 1.59 -2.79
CA ILE A 81 0.33 1.96 -1.58
C ILE A 81 1.63 2.63 -2.01
N PHE A 82 1.80 3.86 -1.56
CA PHE A 82 3.01 4.65 -1.73
C PHE A 82 3.83 4.51 -0.46
N TRP A 83 5.08 4.11 -0.63
CA TRP A 83 5.95 3.83 0.50
C TRP A 83 7.40 4.17 0.16
N GLN A 84 8.20 4.37 1.18
CA GLN A 84 9.61 4.74 1.04
C GLN A 84 10.47 4.08 2.11
N LEU A 85 11.79 4.10 1.91
CA LEU A 85 12.73 3.77 2.97
C LEU A 85 13.18 5.05 3.66
N HIS A 86 12.86 5.18 4.95
CA HIS A 86 13.37 6.23 5.82
C HIS A 86 14.28 5.59 6.86
N ASP A 87 15.58 5.93 6.85
CA ASP A 87 16.60 5.31 7.72
C ASP A 87 16.57 3.76 7.68
N ASP A 88 16.47 3.18 6.48
CA ASP A 88 16.34 1.74 6.21
C ASP A 88 15.06 1.07 6.77
N VAL A 89 14.11 1.87 7.27
CA VAL A 89 12.79 1.39 7.73
C VAL A 89 11.74 1.68 6.67
N PRO A 90 10.95 0.68 6.23
CA PRO A 90 9.83 0.92 5.33
C PRO A 90 8.78 1.81 6.01
N THR A 91 8.42 2.90 5.33
CA THR A 91 7.46 3.88 5.80
C THR A 91 6.35 4.01 4.77
N ILE A 92 5.10 3.77 5.19
CA ILE A 92 3.93 3.95 4.35
C ILE A 92 3.58 5.45 4.36
N ALA A 93 3.64 6.07 3.18
CA ALA A 93 3.45 7.51 3.03
C ALA A 93 2.02 7.86 2.63
N PHE A 94 1.40 7.03 1.78
CA PHE A 94 0.04 7.28 1.30
C PHE A 94 -0.62 6.00 0.80
N ILE A 95 -1.95 5.92 0.92
CA ILE A 95 -2.75 4.84 0.36
C ILE A 95 -3.85 5.47 -0.50
N GLU A 96 -3.93 5.06 -1.75
CA GLU A 96 -4.93 5.54 -2.70
C GLU A 96 -5.84 4.41 -3.15
N GLU A 97 -7.14 4.67 -3.16
CA GLU A 97 -8.10 3.87 -3.91
C GLU A 97 -8.24 4.48 -5.30
N TYR A 98 -8.05 3.69 -6.34
CA TYR A 98 -8.26 4.16 -7.70
C TYR A 98 -9.13 3.20 -8.49
N GLU A 99 -9.98 3.78 -9.32
CA GLU A 99 -10.74 3.03 -10.30
C GLU A 99 -9.87 2.85 -11.54
N GLN A 100 -9.73 1.61 -12.01
CA GLN A 100 -9.13 1.36 -13.32
C GLN A 100 -10.10 1.92 -14.38
N ILE A 101 -9.87 3.16 -14.82
CA ILE A 101 -10.66 3.76 -15.89
C ILE A 101 -10.30 3.02 -17.17
N TRP A 102 -11.21 2.16 -17.65
CA TRP A 102 -11.03 1.51 -18.94
C TRP A 102 -10.92 2.60 -20.03
N PRO A 103 -9.90 2.58 -20.90
CA PRO A 103 -9.82 3.48 -22.05
C PRO A 103 -10.93 3.09 -23.04
N GLY A 104 -12.13 3.62 -22.80
CA GLY A 104 -13.35 3.25 -23.51
C GLY A 104 -14.61 3.87 -22.90
N SER A 105 -14.58 4.29 -21.64
CA SER A 105 -15.62 5.14 -21.06
C SER A 105 -15.44 6.58 -21.53
N SER A 106 -15.86 6.85 -22.77
CA SER A 106 -16.09 8.21 -23.23
C SER A 106 -17.03 8.89 -22.24
N ILE A 107 -16.50 9.90 -21.54
CA ILE A 107 -17.29 10.84 -20.78
C ILE A 107 -18.11 11.62 -21.82
N SER A 108 -19.34 11.17 -22.10
CA SER A 108 -20.31 11.97 -22.84
C SER A 108 -20.73 13.12 -21.93
N SER A 109 -20.01 14.23 -22.01
CA SER A 109 -20.49 15.51 -21.48
C SER A 109 -21.69 15.93 -22.34
N ASN A 110 -22.85 16.08 -21.70
CA ASN A 110 -24.07 16.63 -22.27
C ASN A 110 -24.19 18.12 -21.98
#